data_AF-A0A3S0D863-F1
#
_entry.id   AF-A0A3S0D863-F1
#
_cell.length_a   1.000
_cell.length_b   1.000
_cell.length_c   1.000
_cell.angle_alpha   90.00
_cell.angle_beta   90.00
_cell.angle_gamma   90.00
#
_symmetry.space_group_name_H-M   'P 1'
#
loop_
_entity.id
_entity.type
_entity.pdbx_description
1 polymer ?
#
loop_
_entity_poly.entity_id
_entity_poly.type
_entity_poly.pdbx_seq_one_letter_code
_entity_poly.pdbx_strand_id
1 'polypeptide(L)'
;MQRCNDYPQEIGLPVGDRLGIGLNMDSMALSRRALDVLLPHIAPAVQLIPLTFDEGEYAMLNIVNVIDALDEAHSDVERFPSSGRVSRIKRYGFHPDVVRNEWIFKIRQTQSVAFVTERFVELVQRSGLTGFEFAELWRDETTVPA
;
A
#
# COMPACT_ATOMS: atom_id res chain seq x y z
N MET A 1 29.03 -9.92 1.13
CA MET A 1 27.92 -9.18 1.74
C MET A 1 27.57 -8.03 0.81
N GLN A 2 26.47 -8.10 0.07
CA GLN A 2 25.75 -6.94 -0.48
C GLN A 2 24.31 -7.37 -0.83
N ARG A 3 23.35 -6.47 -0.58
CA ARG A 3 22.17 -6.28 -1.44
C ARG A 3 21.62 -4.88 -1.19
N CYS A 4 21.96 -3.94 -2.08
CA CYS A 4 21.03 -2.88 -2.43
C CYS A 4 20.27 -3.43 -3.64
N ASN A 5 18.94 -3.34 -3.66
CA ASN A 5 18.23 -3.61 -4.92
C ASN A 5 18.56 -2.41 -5.82
N ASP A 6 19.53 -2.58 -6.71
CA ASP A 6 19.69 -1.66 -7.82
C ASP A 6 18.49 -1.87 -8.73
N TYR A 7 17.70 -0.82 -8.94
CA TYR A 7 16.64 -0.77 -9.94
C TYR A 7 17.21 -0.01 -11.16
N PRO A 8 18.01 -0.67 -12.03
CA PRO A 8 18.72 0.00 -13.12
C PRO A 8 17.78 0.75 -14.08
N GLN A 9 16.52 0.33 -14.17
CA GLN A 9 15.48 1.03 -14.92
C GLN A 9 15.08 2.40 -14.35
N GLU A 10 15.39 2.69 -13.09
CA GLU A 10 15.06 3.95 -12.41
C GLU A 10 16.23 4.95 -12.40
N ILE A 11 17.42 4.54 -12.87
CA ILE A 11 18.62 5.40 -12.87
C ILE A 11 18.44 6.55 -13.88
N GLY A 12 18.55 7.78 -13.38
CA GLY A 12 18.46 9.01 -14.19
C GLY A 12 17.03 9.50 -14.48
N LEU A 13 16.00 8.83 -13.95
CA LEU A 13 14.64 9.34 -13.97
C LEU A 13 14.47 10.48 -12.95
N PRO A 14 13.58 11.45 -13.20
CA PRO A 14 13.22 12.45 -12.20
C PRO A 14 12.59 11.79 -10.97
N VAL A 15 12.88 12.34 -9.79
CA VAL A 15 12.32 11.87 -8.51
C VAL A 15 10.79 12.00 -8.54
N GLY A 16 10.10 10.89 -8.30
CA GLY A 16 8.64 10.82 -8.34
C GLY A 16 7.96 11.23 -7.04
N ASP A 17 6.64 11.38 -7.07
CA ASP A 17 5.84 11.76 -5.90
C ASP A 17 5.78 10.66 -4.81
N ARG A 18 6.00 9.39 -5.20
CA ARG A 18 6.21 8.25 -4.29
C ARG A 18 7.56 7.62 -4.57
N LEU A 19 8.34 7.43 -3.50
CA LEU A 19 9.59 6.68 -3.53
C LEU A 19 9.45 5.38 -2.72
N GLY A 20 9.94 4.29 -3.29
CA GLY A 20 10.13 3.04 -2.56
C GLY A 20 11.33 3.19 -1.64
N ILE A 21 11.09 3.28 -0.33
CA ILE A 21 12.18 3.24 0.64
C ILE A 21 12.39 1.77 1.00
N GLY A 22 13.56 1.22 0.70
CA GLY A 22 13.96 -0.17 1.05
C GLY A 22 13.99 -0.48 2.55
N LEU A 23 13.47 0.47 3.36
CA LEU A 23 13.23 0.51 4.79
C LEU A 23 12.48 -0.74 5.26
N ASN A 24 11.30 -0.96 4.66
CA ASN A 24 10.31 -2.00 4.88
C ASN A 24 9.34 -1.96 3.68
N MET A 25 8.78 -3.10 3.25
CA MET A 25 7.94 -3.21 2.03
C MET A 25 6.63 -2.38 2.02
N ASP A 26 6.33 -1.67 3.11
CA ASP A 26 5.06 -0.99 3.37
C ASP A 26 5.17 0.53 3.61
N SER A 27 6.40 1.05 3.74
CA SER A 27 6.66 2.45 4.05
C SER A 27 6.96 3.19 2.75
N MET A 28 6.33 4.34 2.55
CA MET A 28 6.49 5.14 1.33
C MET A 28 7.04 6.52 1.70
N ALA A 29 8.04 7.02 0.99
CA ALA A 29 8.36 8.44 1.05
C ALA A 29 7.50 9.17 0.03
N LEU A 30 6.79 10.19 0.48
CA LEU A 30 5.87 10.98 -0.32
C LEU A 30 6.34 12.43 -0.40
N SER A 31 6.26 13.01 -1.59
CA SER A 31 6.50 14.44 -1.81
C SER A 31 5.45 15.28 -1.08
N ARG A 32 5.76 16.55 -0.82
CA ARG A 32 4.78 17.50 -0.28
C ARG A 32 3.47 17.54 -1.09
N ARG A 33 3.58 17.50 -2.43
CA ARG A 33 2.42 17.48 -3.34
C ARG A 33 1.55 16.25 -3.12
N ALA A 34 2.14 15.06 -3.01
CA ALA A 34 1.39 13.84 -2.72
C ALA A 34 0.70 13.91 -1.35
N LEU A 35 1.38 14.45 -0.33
CA LEU A 35 0.82 14.61 1.01
C LEU A 35 -0.40 15.55 1.01
N ASP A 36 -0.30 16.69 0.33
CA ASP A 36 -1.40 17.67 0.25
C ASP A 36 -2.67 17.06 -0.41
N VAL A 37 -2.49 16.15 -1.39
CA VAL A 37 -3.58 15.44 -2.06
C VAL A 37 -4.15 14.30 -1.20
N LEU A 38 -3.28 13.48 -0.60
CA LEU A 38 -3.69 12.22 0.02
C LEU A 38 -4.15 12.37 1.47
N LEU A 39 -3.50 13.23 2.27
CA LEU A 39 -3.77 13.36 3.69
C LEU A 39 -5.22 13.70 4.06
N PRO A 40 -5.95 14.54 3.31
CA PRO A 40 -7.36 14.79 3.60
C PRO A 40 -8.22 13.51 3.66
N HIS A 41 -7.78 12.44 3.00
CA HIS A 41 -8.50 11.18 2.89
C HIS A 41 -7.96 10.08 3.82
N ILE A 42 -6.66 10.11 4.12
CA ILE A 42 -5.98 9.01 4.81
C ILE A 42 -5.38 9.38 6.18
N ALA A 43 -5.49 10.65 6.61
CA ALA A 43 -4.94 11.12 7.88
C ALA A 43 -5.18 10.18 9.10
N PRO A 44 -6.39 9.64 9.34
CA PRO A 44 -6.59 8.75 10.50
C PRO A 44 -5.91 7.38 10.35
N ALA A 45 -5.52 7.00 9.14
CA ALA A 45 -4.96 5.69 8.83
C ALA A 45 -3.42 5.67 8.80
N VAL A 46 -2.77 6.83 8.94
CA VAL A 46 -1.33 6.98 8.68
C VAL A 46 -0.64 7.83 9.74
N GLN A 47 0.67 7.62 9.86
CA GLN A 47 1.60 8.44 10.60
C GLN A 47 2.64 9.00 9.64
N LEU A 48 2.93 10.30 9.76
CA LEU A 48 3.98 10.96 8.99
C LEU A 48 5.25 11.12 9.83
N ILE A 49 6.38 10.82 9.20
CA ILE A 49 7.71 11.02 9.75
C ILE A 49 8.47 11.90 8.76
N PRO A 50 8.78 13.16 9.11
CA PRO A 50 9.52 14.07 8.24
C PRO A 50 10.86 13.45 7.81
N LEU A 51 11.23 13.61 6.54
CA LEU A 51 12.52 13.19 6.02
C LEU A 51 13.34 14.42 5.64
N THR A 52 14.65 14.35 5.91
CA THR A 52 15.62 15.27 5.33
C THR A 52 16.10 14.64 4.03
N PHE A 53 15.79 15.29 2.91
CA PHE A 53 16.15 14.84 1.57
C PHE A 53 16.58 16.05 0.74
N ASP A 54 17.73 15.96 0.07
CA ASP A 54 18.36 17.12 -0.59
C ASP A 54 17.57 17.55 -1.85
N GLU A 55 16.82 16.63 -2.44
CA GLU A 55 16.05 16.80 -3.68
C GLU A 55 14.61 17.30 -3.42
N GLY A 56 14.22 17.55 -2.17
CA GLY A 56 12.96 18.23 -1.84
C GLY A 56 12.35 17.87 -0.49
N GLU A 57 11.17 18.44 -0.21
CA GLU A 57 10.39 18.11 1.00
C GLU A 57 9.65 16.78 0.82
N TYR A 58 10.12 15.76 1.54
CA TYR A 58 9.47 14.45 1.63
C TYR A 58 9.12 14.11 3.07
N ALA A 59 8.06 13.31 3.24
CA ALA A 59 7.80 12.63 4.49
C ALA A 59 7.61 11.14 4.25
N MET A 60 8.13 10.33 5.17
CA MET A 60 7.81 8.92 5.22
C MET A 60 6.41 8.75 5.80
N LEU A 61 5.57 8.05 5.05
CA LEU A 61 4.23 7.66 5.44
C LEU A 61 4.28 6.21 5.94
N ASN A 62 3.93 6.04 7.21
CA ASN A 62 3.70 4.74 7.83
C ASN A 62 2.20 4.49 7.96
N ILE A 63 1.70 3.39 7.44
CA ILE A 63 0.29 3.01 7.56
C ILE A 63 0.10 2.33 8.91
N VAL A 64 -0.76 2.90 9.76
CA VAL A 64 -1.07 2.39 11.10
C VAL A 64 -2.44 1.71 11.17
N ASN A 65 -3.27 1.89 10.14
CA ASN A 65 -4.57 1.24 10.03
C ASN A 65 -4.42 -0.25 9.73
N VAL A 66 -4.59 -1.09 10.76
CA VAL A 66 -4.57 -2.55 10.65
C VAL A 66 -5.97 -3.08 10.95
N ILE A 67 -6.61 -3.67 9.94
CA ILE A 67 -7.99 -4.15 10.02
C ILE A 67 -8.07 -5.66 9.83
N ASP A 68 -9.19 -6.25 10.26
CA ASP A 68 -9.49 -7.66 10.06
C ASP A 68 -10.38 -7.83 8.82
N ALA A 69 -9.76 -7.74 7.64
CA ALA A 69 -10.46 -7.68 6.36
C ALA A 69 -10.37 -8.97 5.53
N LEU A 70 -9.45 -9.87 5.83
CA LEU A 70 -9.20 -11.06 5.03
C LEU A 70 -10.31 -12.09 5.25
N ASP A 71 -11.01 -12.45 4.19
CA ASP A 71 -11.92 -13.59 4.19
C ASP A 71 -11.09 -14.86 3.94
N GLU A 72 -10.66 -15.52 5.01
CA GLU A 72 -9.83 -16.71 4.92
C GLU A 72 -10.55 -17.90 4.27
N ALA A 73 -11.89 -17.94 4.27
CA ALA A 73 -12.65 -19.00 3.62
C ALA A 73 -12.65 -18.85 2.09
N HIS A 74 -12.58 -17.61 1.60
CA HIS A 74 -12.53 -17.31 0.17
C HIS A 74 -11.12 -16.97 -0.35
N SER A 75 -10.11 -17.03 0.52
CA SER A 75 -8.69 -16.81 0.20
C SER A 75 -7.92 -18.12 0.02
N ASP A 76 -6.85 -18.09 -0.80
CA ASP A 76 -5.87 -19.19 -0.85
C ASP A 76 -4.70 -18.87 0.09
N VAL A 77 -4.74 -19.48 1.29
CA VAL A 77 -3.83 -19.18 2.41
C VAL A 77 -2.94 -20.38 2.70
N GLU A 78 -1.63 -20.22 2.52
CA GLU A 78 -0.63 -21.17 2.98
C GLU A 78 -0.23 -20.88 4.42
N ARG A 79 -0.07 -21.93 5.23
CA ARG A 79 0.28 -21.84 6.64
C ARG A 79 1.55 -22.58 6.96
N PHE A 80 2.27 -22.10 7.97
CA PHE A 80 3.40 -22.83 8.52
C PHE A 80 2.92 -24.10 9.21
N PRO A 81 3.42 -25.29 8.83
CA PRO A 81 2.99 -26.56 9.46
C PRO A 81 3.22 -26.60 10.97
N SER A 82 4.24 -25.89 11.47
CA SER A 82 4.64 -25.88 12.87
C SER A 82 3.78 -24.99 13.78
N SER A 83 3.12 -23.96 13.25
CA SER A 83 2.42 -22.95 14.05
C SER A 83 1.01 -22.61 13.59
N GLY A 84 0.60 -23.06 12.39
CA GLY A 84 -0.68 -22.69 11.79
C GLY A 84 -0.78 -21.21 11.39
N ARG A 85 0.26 -20.41 11.62
CA ARG A 85 0.32 -19.00 11.21
C ARG A 85 0.35 -18.90 9.69
N VAL A 86 -0.26 -17.83 9.15
CA VAL A 86 -0.19 -17.52 7.73
C VAL A 86 1.26 -17.34 7.31
N SER A 87 1.66 -18.11 6.31
CA SER A 87 2.98 -18.03 5.67
C SER A 87 2.91 -17.16 4.43
N ARG A 88 1.91 -17.39 3.58
CA ARG A 88 1.68 -16.65 2.34
C ARG A 88 0.19 -16.68 1.98
N ILE A 89 -0.27 -15.60 1.36
CA ILE A 89 -1.60 -15.53 0.73
C ILE A 89 -1.35 -15.51 -0.78
N LYS A 90 -1.82 -16.53 -1.50
CA LYS A 90 -1.67 -16.65 -2.96
C LYS A 90 -2.75 -15.92 -3.71
N ARG A 91 -3.98 -15.96 -3.18
CA ARG A 91 -5.15 -15.28 -3.72
C ARG A 91 -5.90 -14.65 -2.55
N TYR A 92 -6.21 -13.37 -2.68
CA TYR A 92 -6.92 -12.61 -1.65
C TYR A 92 -8.43 -12.69 -1.87
N GLY A 93 -9.16 -12.96 -0.80
CA GLY A 93 -10.57 -12.63 -0.64
C GLY A 93 -10.70 -11.64 0.51
N PHE A 94 -11.45 -10.56 0.32
CA PHE A 94 -11.71 -9.57 1.37
C PHE A 94 -13.19 -9.51 1.71
N HIS A 95 -13.51 -9.19 2.96
CA HIS A 95 -14.87 -8.86 3.38
C HIS A 95 -15.25 -7.46 2.84
N PRO A 96 -16.18 -7.35 1.87
CA PRO A 96 -16.47 -6.08 1.21
C PRO A 96 -16.94 -5.00 2.18
N ASP A 97 -17.76 -5.40 3.17
CA ASP A 97 -18.30 -4.50 4.19
C ASP A 97 -17.21 -3.85 5.07
N VAL A 98 -16.06 -4.53 5.22
CA VAL A 98 -14.92 -4.05 6.00
C VAL A 98 -14.07 -3.10 5.16
N VAL A 99 -13.77 -3.46 3.90
CA VAL A 99 -12.81 -2.70 3.08
C VAL A 99 -13.42 -1.51 2.34
N ARG A 100 -14.72 -1.51 2.02
CA ARG A 100 -15.36 -0.46 1.20
C ARG A 100 -15.18 0.95 1.75
N ASN A 101 -15.09 1.07 3.08
CA ASN A 101 -14.98 2.34 3.79
C ASN A 101 -13.54 2.70 4.16
N GLU A 102 -12.55 1.93 3.69
CA GLU A 102 -11.12 2.19 3.89
C GLU A 102 -10.45 2.76 2.65
N TRP A 103 -9.48 3.66 2.81
CA TRP A 103 -8.70 4.20 1.68
C TRP A 103 -7.41 3.42 1.51
N ILE A 104 -6.75 3.17 2.64
CA ILE A 104 -5.47 2.50 2.77
C ILE A 104 -5.45 1.74 4.10
N PHE A 105 -4.98 0.51 4.08
CA PHE A 105 -4.95 -0.35 5.26
C PHE A 105 -3.90 -1.47 5.15
N LYS A 106 -3.66 -2.13 6.28
CA LYS A 106 -2.91 -3.39 6.42
C LYS A 106 -3.84 -4.45 7.01
N ILE A 107 -3.48 -5.72 6.86
CA ILE A 107 -4.24 -6.83 7.47
C ILE A 107 -3.46 -7.48 8.61
N ARG A 108 -4.16 -8.19 9.50
CA ARG A 108 -3.55 -8.86 10.66
C ARG A 108 -2.58 -9.98 10.27
N GLN A 109 -2.86 -10.65 9.17
CA GLN A 109 -2.10 -11.79 8.65
C GLN A 109 -0.76 -11.35 8.05
N THR A 110 -0.69 -10.15 7.47
CA THR A 110 0.54 -9.54 6.97
C THR A 110 0.48 -8.02 7.05
N GLN A 111 1.46 -7.44 7.74
CA GLN A 111 1.60 -5.99 7.91
C GLN A 111 2.68 -5.40 7.01
N SER A 112 3.42 -6.25 6.27
CA SER A 112 4.47 -5.81 5.35
C SER A 112 3.93 -5.38 3.98
N VAL A 113 2.62 -5.47 3.76
CA VAL A 113 1.96 -5.11 2.51
C VAL A 113 0.85 -4.12 2.83
N ALA A 114 0.86 -3.00 2.10
CA ALA A 114 -0.21 -2.03 2.11
C ALA A 114 -1.27 -2.42 1.07
N PHE A 115 -2.54 -2.28 1.45
CA PHE A 115 -3.67 -2.41 0.55
C PHE A 115 -4.34 -1.06 0.40
N VAL A 116 -4.81 -0.76 -0.81
CA VAL A 116 -5.55 0.46 -1.14
C VAL A 116 -6.84 0.08 -1.86
N THR A 117 -7.87 0.89 -1.69
CA THR A 117 -9.14 0.71 -2.41
C THR A 117 -9.15 1.46 -3.74
N GLU A 118 -10.13 1.14 -4.59
CA GLU A 118 -10.30 1.77 -5.91
C GLU A 118 -10.32 3.29 -5.84
N ARG A 119 -11.04 3.88 -4.88
CA ARG A 119 -11.08 5.33 -4.68
C ARG A 119 -9.72 5.97 -4.40
N PHE A 120 -8.80 5.25 -3.74
CA PHE A 120 -7.42 5.74 -3.54
C PHE A 120 -6.68 5.76 -4.88
N VAL A 121 -6.80 4.69 -5.66
CA VAL A 121 -6.19 4.57 -6.99
C VAL A 121 -6.71 5.67 -7.92
N GLU A 122 -8.03 5.89 -7.96
CA GLU A 122 -8.66 6.95 -8.74
C GLU A 122 -8.18 8.34 -8.33
N LEU A 123 -8.03 8.60 -7.02
CA LEU A 123 -7.52 9.87 -6.52
C LEU A 123 -6.08 10.12 -6.98
N VAL A 124 -5.21 9.11 -6.89
CA VAL A 124 -3.81 9.20 -7.36
C VAL A 124 -3.76 9.50 -8.85
N GLN A 125 -4.51 8.74 -9.66
CA GLN A 125 -4.54 8.88 -11.11
C GLN A 125 -5.09 10.24 -11.55
N ARG A 126 -6.23 10.66 -11.01
CA ARG A 126 -6.87 11.95 -11.34
C ARG A 126 -6.01 13.15 -10.93
N SER A 127 -5.18 13.00 -9.89
CA SER A 127 -4.30 14.07 -9.41
C SER A 127 -2.97 14.14 -10.16
N GLY A 128 -2.70 13.18 -11.07
CA GLY A 128 -1.47 13.11 -11.84
C GLY A 128 -0.22 12.93 -10.95
N LEU A 129 -0.36 12.22 -9.84
CA LEU A 129 0.77 11.86 -8.97
C LEU A 129 1.60 10.75 -9.62
N THR A 130 2.92 10.86 -9.54
CA THR A 130 3.86 9.93 -10.20
C THR A 130 4.52 8.96 -9.21
N GLY A 131 5.12 7.88 -9.73
CA GLY A 131 5.86 6.91 -8.91
C GLY A 131 5.00 5.84 -8.23
N PHE A 132 3.68 5.85 -8.44
CA PHE A 132 2.76 4.81 -7.96
C PHE A 132 2.61 3.69 -9.00
N GLU A 133 2.60 2.45 -8.52
CA GLU A 133 2.27 1.26 -9.30
C GLU A 133 1.23 0.46 -8.50
N PHE A 134 0.15 0.04 -9.16
CA PHE A 134 -0.95 -0.68 -8.53
C PHE A 134 -1.18 -2.01 -9.25
N ALA A 135 -1.41 -3.07 -8.47
CA ALA A 135 -1.83 -4.36 -8.98
C ALA A 135 -3.24 -4.67 -8.45
N GLU A 136 -4.16 -5.04 -9.34
CA GLU A 136 -5.49 -5.52 -8.93
C GLU A 136 -5.34 -6.91 -8.30
N LEU A 137 -5.68 -7.03 -7.02
CA LEU A 137 -5.53 -8.27 -6.24
C LEU A 137 -6.86 -8.98 -5.96
N TRP A 138 -7.94 -8.21 -5.94
CA TRP A 138 -9.28 -8.68 -5.60
C TRP A 138 -10.31 -7.65 -6.08
N ARG A 139 -11.47 -8.15 -6.48
CA ARG A 139 -12.65 -7.37 -6.86
C ARG A 139 -13.86 -8.00 -6.21
N ASP A 140 -14.77 -7.18 -5.68
CA ASP A 140 -16.07 -7.68 -5.21
C ASP A 140 -16.87 -8.17 -6.43
N GLU A 141 -17.17 -9.46 -6.47
CA GLU A 141 -17.95 -10.06 -7.57
C GLU A 141 -19.41 -9.58 -7.57
N THR A 142 -19.86 -8.94 -6.48
CA THR A 142 -21.23 -8.41 -6.33
C THR A 142 -21.42 -7.04 -6.98
N THR A 143 -20.34 -6.37 -7.42
CA THR A 143 -20.38 -5.04 -8.07
C THR A 143 -20.28 -5.07 -9.59
N VAL A 144 -20.46 -6.23 -10.23
CA VAL A 144 -20.55 -6.31 -11.70
C VAL A 144 -21.73 -5.43 -12.17
N PRO A 145 -21.50 -4.37 -12.98
CA PRO A 145 -22.60 -3.67 -13.63
C PRO A 145 -23.24 -4.62 -14.64
N ALA A 146 -24.57 -4.67 -14.62
CA ALA A 146 -25.36 -5.36 -15.65
C ALA A 146 -25.06 -4.83 -17.06
#